data_AF-U5G4T3-F1
#
_entry.id   AF-U5G4T3-F1
#
_cell.length_a   1.000
_cell.length_b   1.000
_cell.length_c   1.000
_cell.angle_alpha   90.00
_cell.angle_beta   90.00
_cell.angle_gamma   90.00
#
_symmetry.space_group_name_H-M   'P 1'
#
loop_
_entity.id
_entity.type
_entity.pdbx_description
1 polymer ?
#
loop_
_entity_poly.entity_id
_entity_poly.type
_entity_poly.pdbx_seq_one_letter_code
_entity_poly.pdbx_strand_id
1 'polypeptide(L)'
;MTHYLYSVTPAELLYEDNGNHGSLLLQLSIASEMFDIALDLLQLFPSLATALDKIWKLNAVTQLSLLPDRFHSGSRLAFWQRWIYSCINIGPPIPFSDQMLQASSRPRKEVIKLLKFLGIKQIYDVKLNHIYSDELLRRMVKHISTLDFEKYDECGLFRAFNNAVKNGIVEMIVEMVKVCPNLMHTFDKNGRVFLMSSVAHRQEKIFSLFYGLEGRNGNFLSVTDVFDNTMLHCAGELSPSTQLARISGAALQMQRELQWYREVESIVNPRAKTYCNQNGETPGQLFTKSHEKLMAAGEKWMKQVATSSTVVGALIITVMFTAAFTVPGGNKDTGFPVFLHEKSFLIFIISDAISLFASSTSVLMFLGILTSRYSENDFLISFPRKLVIGLSTLFISVAAMMVAFCAALRIVMDGRLEVVIPVSLLAGIPVTLFILLQFPLLVEIFMSTYGPGIFNRKMKRWY
;
A
#
# COMPACT_ATOMS: atom_id res chain seq x y z
N MET A 1 11.76 -0.96 35.16
CA MET A 1 12.52 -2.17 35.52
C MET A 1 13.68 -2.38 34.55
N THR A 2 13.43 -2.55 33.24
CA THR A 2 14.49 -2.85 32.25
C THR A 2 15.62 -1.82 32.17
N HIS A 3 15.31 -0.53 32.15
CA HIS A 3 16.32 0.55 32.20
C HIS A 3 17.22 0.50 33.45
N TYR A 4 16.67 0.13 34.60
CA TYR A 4 17.43 0.00 35.83
C TYR A 4 18.35 -1.22 35.77
N LEU A 5 17.82 -2.38 35.35
CA LEU A 5 18.61 -3.61 35.19
C LEU A 5 19.76 -3.41 34.20
N TYR A 6 19.52 -2.73 33.08
CA TYR A 6 20.57 -2.38 32.13
C TYR A 6 21.65 -1.51 32.77
N SER A 7 21.28 -0.45 33.50
CA SER A 7 22.24 0.47 34.14
C SER A 7 23.15 -0.18 35.19
N VAL A 8 22.74 -1.32 35.76
CA VAL A 8 23.52 -2.07 36.75
C VAL A 8 24.16 -3.33 36.18
N THR A 9 24.04 -3.58 34.86
CA THR A 9 24.66 -4.74 34.20
C THR A 9 26.15 -4.48 33.99
N PRO A 10 27.05 -5.33 34.54
CA PRO A 10 28.49 -5.21 34.30
C PRO A 10 28.84 -5.36 32.82
N ALA A 11 29.76 -4.51 32.32
CA ALA A 11 30.24 -4.56 30.94
C ALA A 11 30.93 -5.90 30.59
N GLU A 12 31.56 -6.54 31.57
CA GLU A 12 32.24 -7.83 31.43
C GLU A 12 31.29 -8.94 30.95
N LEU A 13 30.09 -9.00 31.52
CA LEU A 13 29.04 -9.97 31.13
C LEU A 13 28.55 -9.77 29.69
N LEU A 14 28.69 -8.56 29.15
CA LEU A 14 28.29 -8.26 27.77
C LEU A 14 29.30 -8.79 26.74
N TYR A 15 30.56 -9.00 27.15
CA TYR A 15 31.63 -9.56 26.32
C TYR A 15 31.97 -11.02 26.62
N GLU A 16 31.43 -11.60 27.69
CA GLU A 16 31.54 -13.04 27.95
C GLU A 16 31.10 -13.88 26.73
N ASP A 17 31.77 -15.02 26.52
CA ASP A 17 31.59 -15.92 25.37
C ASP A 17 31.67 -15.18 24.02
N ASN A 18 32.70 -14.38 23.77
CA ASN A 18 32.87 -13.58 22.54
C ASN A 18 31.72 -12.59 22.25
N GLY A 19 31.04 -12.10 23.29
CA GLY A 19 29.96 -11.13 23.15
C GLY A 19 28.59 -11.74 22.80
N ASN A 20 28.43 -13.06 22.95
CA ASN A 20 27.16 -13.75 22.66
C ASN A 20 25.98 -13.19 23.48
N HIS A 21 26.20 -12.95 24.79
CA HIS A 21 25.17 -12.41 25.68
C HIS A 21 24.84 -10.94 25.36
N GLY A 22 25.88 -10.14 25.05
CA GLY A 22 25.70 -8.75 24.60
C GLY A 22 24.94 -8.67 23.27
N SER A 23 25.25 -9.55 22.31
CA SER A 23 24.52 -9.64 21.04
C SER A 23 23.07 -10.00 21.27
N LEU A 24 22.78 -11.02 22.10
CA LEU A 24 21.41 -11.39 22.44
C LEU A 24 20.64 -10.22 23.09
N LEU A 25 21.25 -9.50 24.03
CA LEU A 25 20.62 -8.34 24.67
C LEU A 25 20.32 -7.22 23.67
N LEU A 26 21.26 -6.92 22.78
CA LEU A 26 21.06 -5.95 21.70
C LEU A 26 19.89 -6.37 20.81
N GLN A 27 19.84 -7.64 20.43
CA GLN A 27 18.78 -8.19 19.59
C GLN A 27 17.40 -8.13 20.24
N LEU A 28 17.31 -8.50 21.51
CA LEU A 28 16.06 -8.41 22.28
C LEU A 28 15.63 -6.96 22.48
N SER A 29 16.58 -6.03 22.63
CA SER A 29 16.29 -4.60 22.74
C SER A 29 15.69 -4.05 21.45
N ILE A 30 16.23 -4.44 20.29
CA ILE A 30 15.67 -4.09 18.97
C ILE A 30 14.27 -4.70 18.78
N ALA A 31 14.10 -5.99 19.10
CA ALA A 31 12.81 -6.67 18.97
C ALA A 31 11.73 -6.01 19.83
N SER A 32 12.10 -5.58 21.03
CA SER A 32 11.20 -5.00 22.04
C SER A 32 11.05 -3.47 21.94
N GLU A 33 11.56 -2.84 20.88
CA GLU A 33 11.50 -1.37 20.66
C GLU A 33 12.22 -0.53 21.73
N MET A 34 13.17 -1.13 22.45
CA MET A 34 14.03 -0.44 23.42
C MET A 34 15.26 0.12 22.72
N PHE A 35 15.01 1.03 21.77
CA PHE A 35 16.04 1.52 20.85
C PHE A 35 17.09 2.41 21.50
N ASP A 36 16.74 3.07 22.60
CA ASP A 36 17.66 3.85 23.43
C ASP A 36 18.74 2.96 24.06
N ILE A 37 18.35 1.81 24.63
CA ILE A 37 19.28 0.80 25.16
C ILE A 37 20.09 0.17 24.02
N ALA A 38 19.45 -0.18 22.90
CA ALA A 38 20.14 -0.75 21.74
C ALA A 38 21.22 0.20 21.18
N LEU A 39 20.93 1.50 21.15
CA LEU A 39 21.86 2.52 20.66
C LEU A 39 23.04 2.70 21.62
N ASP A 40 22.77 2.70 22.92
CA ASP A 40 23.80 2.78 23.97
C ASP A 40 24.74 1.56 23.92
N LEU A 41 24.18 0.36 23.78
CA LEU A 41 24.93 -0.89 23.58
C LEU A 41 25.85 -0.83 22.37
N LEU A 42 25.37 -0.36 21.21
CA LEU A 42 26.19 -0.24 20.01
C LEU A 42 27.24 0.88 20.10
N GLN A 43 26.96 1.93 20.85
CA GLN A 43 27.91 3.02 21.08
C GLN A 43 29.08 2.57 21.94
N LEU A 44 28.80 1.80 23.00
CA LEU A 44 29.81 1.24 23.89
C LEU A 44 30.56 0.06 23.24
N PHE A 45 29.83 -0.81 22.54
CA PHE A 45 30.32 -2.09 22.05
C PHE A 45 29.93 -2.34 20.58
N PRO A 46 30.58 -1.65 19.61
CA PRO A 46 30.23 -1.76 18.19
C PRO A 46 30.32 -3.19 17.63
N SER A 47 31.23 -4.01 18.15
CA SER A 47 31.43 -5.41 17.76
C SER A 47 30.21 -6.31 17.99
N LEU A 48 29.29 -5.91 18.87
CA LEU A 48 28.04 -6.64 19.09
C LEU A 48 27.11 -6.61 17.87
N ALA A 49 27.29 -5.66 16.94
CA ALA A 49 26.51 -5.59 15.71
C ALA A 49 26.62 -6.88 14.88
N THR A 50 27.81 -7.48 14.87
CA THR A 50 28.17 -8.62 14.01
C THR A 50 28.35 -9.92 14.80
N ALA A 51 28.50 -9.85 16.13
CA ALA A 51 28.58 -11.02 16.99
C ALA A 51 27.31 -11.88 16.90
N LEU A 52 27.49 -13.20 16.82
CA LEU A 52 26.39 -14.14 16.78
C LEU A 52 25.84 -14.35 18.18
N ASP A 53 24.52 -14.46 18.32
CA ASP A 53 23.92 -14.88 19.57
C ASP A 53 23.96 -16.41 19.70
N LYS A 54 23.95 -16.90 20.94
CA LYS A 54 24.07 -18.33 21.25
C LYS A 54 22.81 -19.14 20.87
N ILE A 55 21.65 -18.49 20.82
CA ILE A 55 20.35 -19.17 20.73
C ILE A 55 19.97 -19.35 19.26
N TRP A 56 19.98 -18.28 18.48
CA TRP A 56 19.46 -18.21 17.11
C TRP A 56 20.58 -18.20 16.08
N LYS A 57 21.84 -18.07 16.52
CA LYS A 57 23.02 -17.92 15.65
C LYS A 57 22.78 -16.80 14.63
N LEU A 58 22.21 -15.70 15.10
CA LEU A 58 21.90 -14.50 14.35
C LEU A 58 22.71 -13.36 14.93
N ASN A 59 22.92 -12.31 14.15
CA ASN A 59 23.47 -11.06 14.65
C ASN A 59 22.45 -9.93 14.51
N ALA A 60 22.72 -8.80 15.16
CA ALA A 60 21.79 -7.69 15.21
C ALA A 60 21.48 -7.11 13.82
N VAL A 61 22.47 -7.07 12.92
CA VAL A 61 22.26 -6.61 11.53
C VAL A 61 21.29 -7.53 10.79
N THR A 62 21.49 -8.85 10.88
CA THR A 62 20.59 -9.80 10.22
C THR A 62 19.21 -9.80 10.86
N GLN A 63 19.09 -9.61 12.17
CA GLN A 63 17.79 -9.50 12.81
C GLN A 63 17.03 -8.25 12.34
N LEU A 64 17.71 -7.10 12.24
CA LEU A 64 17.11 -5.86 11.78
C LEU A 64 16.55 -5.99 10.35
N SER A 65 17.21 -6.76 9.48
CA SER A 65 16.73 -7.08 8.12
C SER A 65 15.41 -7.87 8.05
N LEU A 66 15.01 -8.49 9.16
CA LEU A 66 13.78 -9.27 9.29
C LEU A 66 12.59 -8.44 9.80
N LEU A 67 12.81 -7.16 10.12
CA LEU A 67 11.82 -6.31 10.76
C LEU A 67 11.44 -5.11 9.87
N PRO A 68 10.69 -5.33 8.76
CA PRO A 68 10.37 -4.25 7.81
C PRO A 68 9.55 -3.11 8.42
N ASP A 69 8.70 -3.40 9.40
CA ASP A 69 7.87 -2.38 10.07
C ASP A 69 8.68 -1.39 10.91
N ARG A 70 10.00 -1.63 11.07
CA ARG A 70 10.95 -0.72 11.74
C ARG A 70 11.50 0.36 10.83
N PHE A 71 11.25 0.26 9.53
CA PHE A 71 11.73 1.22 8.54
C PHE A 71 10.58 1.85 7.79
N HIS A 72 10.78 3.07 7.31
CA HIS A 72 9.72 3.77 6.60
C HIS A 72 9.35 3.06 5.29
N SER A 73 10.33 2.53 4.56
CA SER A 73 10.09 1.77 3.34
C SER A 73 9.30 0.46 3.55
N GLY A 74 9.51 -0.25 4.66
CA GLY A 74 8.75 -1.45 4.99
C GLY A 74 7.39 -1.15 5.64
N SER A 75 7.24 0.02 6.28
CA SER A 75 6.03 0.42 6.99
C SER A 75 4.83 0.69 6.06
N ARG A 76 3.63 0.37 6.57
CA ARG A 76 2.34 0.47 5.87
C ARG A 76 1.48 1.58 6.43
N LEU A 77 1.77 2.81 6.03
CA LEU A 77 0.95 3.96 6.37
C LEU A 77 -0.14 4.16 5.32
N ALA A 78 -1.40 4.25 5.76
CA ALA A 78 -2.53 4.67 4.93
C ALA A 78 -2.28 6.08 4.36
N PHE A 79 -2.99 6.45 3.28
CA PHE A 79 -2.77 7.73 2.61
C PHE A 79 -2.75 8.91 3.60
N TRP A 80 -3.80 9.10 4.39
CA TRP A 80 -3.89 10.16 5.41
C TRP A 80 -2.80 10.08 6.48
N GLN A 81 -2.39 8.87 6.89
CA GLN A 81 -1.31 8.68 7.87
C GLN A 81 0.04 9.15 7.32
N ARG A 82 0.30 8.99 6.01
CA ARG A 82 1.54 9.48 5.38
C ARG A 82 1.65 11.01 5.44
N TRP A 83 0.53 11.70 5.26
CA TRP A 83 0.48 13.17 5.36
C TRP A 83 0.79 13.64 6.78
N ILE A 84 0.22 12.99 7.79
CA ILE A 84 0.53 13.30 9.18
C ILE A 84 1.99 12.96 9.49
N TYR A 85 2.46 11.80 9.04
CA TYR A 85 3.85 11.36 9.22
C TYR A 85 4.86 12.36 8.67
N SER A 86 4.61 12.95 7.48
CA SER A 86 5.52 13.95 6.91
C SER A 86 5.53 15.27 7.69
N CYS A 87 4.45 15.63 8.37
CA CYS A 87 4.33 16.87 9.13
C CYS A 87 4.99 16.83 10.52
N ILE A 88 5.20 15.64 11.09
CA ILE A 88 5.83 15.48 12.42
C ILE A 88 7.33 15.69 12.30
N ASN A 89 7.93 16.61 13.07
CA ASN A 89 9.39 16.71 13.18
C ASN A 89 9.86 16.12 14.52
N ILE A 90 10.86 15.24 14.48
CA ILE A 90 11.42 14.58 15.66
C ILE A 90 12.93 14.84 15.63
N GLY A 91 13.49 15.22 16.78
CA GLY A 91 14.93 15.43 16.95
C GLY A 91 15.74 14.13 16.78
N PRO A 92 17.07 14.23 16.79
CA PRO A 92 17.94 13.06 16.65
C PRO A 92 17.70 12.04 17.78
N PRO A 93 17.91 10.74 17.51
CA PRO A 93 17.81 9.70 18.52
C PRO A 93 18.87 9.91 19.61
N ILE A 94 18.48 9.67 20.86
CA ILE A 94 19.32 9.95 22.04
C ILE A 94 19.59 8.61 22.75
N PRO A 95 20.86 8.20 22.91
CA PRO A 95 21.23 7.00 23.67
C PRO A 95 20.70 7.03 25.11
N PHE A 96 20.55 5.85 25.72
CA PHE A 96 20.01 5.74 27.07
C PHE A 96 20.81 6.52 28.13
N SER A 97 22.15 6.42 28.10
CA SER A 97 23.06 7.15 28.99
C SER A 97 22.85 8.68 28.93
N ASP A 98 22.72 9.24 27.71
CA ASP A 98 22.46 10.65 27.48
C ASP A 98 21.04 11.09 27.90
N GLN A 99 20.05 10.20 27.78
CA GLN A 99 18.70 10.49 28.28
C GLN A 99 18.66 10.64 29.80
N MET A 100 19.46 9.86 30.56
CA MET A 100 19.56 10.02 32.00
C MET A 100 20.15 11.38 32.40
N LEU A 101 21.13 11.86 31.64
CA LEU A 101 21.74 13.19 31.84
C LEU A 101 20.76 14.34 31.53
N GLN A 102 19.88 14.16 30.53
CA GLN A 102 18.90 15.17 30.09
C GLN A 102 17.53 15.12 30.82
N ALA A 103 17.30 14.12 31.66
CA ALA A 103 16.03 13.88 32.36
C ALA A 103 15.59 15.03 33.31
N SER A 104 16.45 16.02 33.55
CA SER A 104 16.14 17.27 34.25
C SER A 104 15.31 18.26 33.40
N SER A 105 15.15 18.04 32.09
CA SER A 105 14.38 18.91 31.20
C SER A 105 12.99 18.31 30.86
N ARG A 106 11.93 19.06 31.17
CA ARG A 106 10.52 18.64 31.24
C ARG A 106 9.67 18.60 29.93
N PRO A 107 10.12 18.86 28.69
CA PRO A 107 9.16 19.06 27.57
C PRO A 107 8.53 17.80 26.97
N ARG A 108 9.03 16.58 27.24
CA ARG A 108 8.58 15.35 26.55
C ARG A 108 7.18 14.88 26.99
N LYS A 109 6.78 15.09 28.26
CA LYS A 109 5.49 14.60 28.79
C LYS A 109 4.28 15.38 28.28
N GLU A 110 4.41 16.70 28.14
CA GLU A 110 3.32 17.55 27.64
C GLU A 110 3.09 17.37 26.13
N VAL A 111 4.16 17.18 25.36
CA VAL A 111 4.06 16.81 23.92
C VAL A 111 3.33 15.47 23.75
N ILE A 112 3.65 14.46 24.57
CA ILE A 112 2.97 13.15 24.50
C ILE A 112 1.48 13.27 24.86
N LYS A 113 1.11 14.09 25.85
CA LYS A 113 -0.30 14.35 26.18
C LYS A 113 -1.03 15.03 25.01
N LEU A 114 -0.41 16.03 24.39
CA LEU A 114 -0.97 16.73 23.24
C LEU A 114 -1.17 15.78 22.04
N LEU A 115 -0.20 14.92 21.75
CA LEU A 115 -0.29 13.93 20.67
C LEU A 115 -1.37 12.87 20.94
N LYS A 116 -1.58 12.48 22.20
CA LYS A 116 -2.70 11.62 22.60
C LYS A 116 -4.04 12.31 22.39
N PHE A 117 -4.16 13.57 22.80
CA PHE A 117 -5.37 14.37 22.62
C PHE A 117 -5.73 14.53 21.13
N LEU A 118 -4.74 14.75 20.27
CA LEU A 118 -4.93 14.87 18.83
C LEU A 118 -5.14 13.52 18.11
N GLY A 119 -5.00 12.38 18.80
CA GLY A 119 -5.13 11.05 18.20
C GLY A 119 -3.96 10.65 17.27
N ILE A 120 -2.83 11.37 17.32
CA ILE A 120 -1.68 11.20 16.40
C ILE A 120 -0.52 10.43 17.05
N LYS A 121 -0.60 10.13 18.35
CA LYS A 121 0.48 9.46 19.11
C LYS A 121 1.04 8.22 18.42
N GLN A 122 0.19 7.38 17.84
CA GLN A 122 0.63 6.16 17.16
C GLN A 122 1.55 6.46 15.95
N ILE A 123 1.23 7.49 15.16
CA ILE A 123 2.04 7.89 14.00
C ILE A 123 3.38 8.50 14.47
N TYR A 124 3.35 9.25 15.57
CA TYR A 124 4.56 9.77 16.20
C TYR A 124 5.47 8.62 16.68
N ASP A 125 4.94 7.64 17.41
CA ASP A 125 5.69 6.50 17.92
C ASP A 125 6.31 5.68 16.77
N VAL A 126 5.55 5.44 15.69
CA VAL A 126 6.06 4.80 14.46
C VAL A 126 7.22 5.59 13.85
N LYS A 127 7.07 6.91 13.70
CA LYS A 127 8.14 7.76 13.15
C LYS A 127 9.39 7.77 14.02
N LEU A 128 9.22 7.80 15.34
CA LEU A 128 10.31 7.70 16.30
C LEU A 128 11.08 6.39 16.10
N ASN A 129 10.37 5.27 16.02
CA ASN A 129 10.96 3.95 15.80
C ASN A 129 11.76 3.87 14.49
N HIS A 130 11.26 4.48 13.41
CA HIS A 130 11.99 4.55 12.14
C HIS A 130 13.30 5.31 12.27
N ILE A 131 13.29 6.47 12.95
CA ILE A 131 14.49 7.30 13.14
C ILE A 131 15.55 6.55 13.96
N TYR A 132 15.14 5.86 15.02
CA TYR A 132 16.05 5.03 15.80
C TYR A 132 16.62 3.86 14.99
N SER A 133 15.78 3.18 14.21
CA SER A 133 16.19 2.04 13.39
C SER A 133 17.19 2.45 12.31
N ASP A 134 16.98 3.60 11.67
CA ASP A 134 17.93 4.19 10.73
C ASP A 134 19.28 4.50 11.39
N GLU A 135 19.29 5.01 12.62
CA GLU A 135 20.54 5.30 13.33
C GLU A 135 21.27 4.02 13.75
N LEU A 136 20.55 3.03 14.27
CA LEU A 136 21.13 1.72 14.59
C LEU A 136 21.75 1.09 13.34
N LEU A 137 21.03 1.09 12.22
CA LEU A 137 21.52 0.62 10.94
C LEU A 137 22.83 1.34 10.54
N ARG A 138 22.86 2.68 10.60
CA ARG A 138 24.08 3.45 10.28
C ARG A 138 25.25 3.08 11.17
N ARG A 139 25.04 2.89 12.47
CA ARG A 139 26.10 2.49 13.43
C ARG A 139 26.63 1.09 13.13
N MET A 140 25.72 0.14 12.88
CA MET A 140 26.07 -1.23 12.52
C MET A 140 26.85 -1.29 11.20
N VAL A 141 26.36 -0.62 10.16
CA VAL A 141 27.02 -0.58 8.83
C VAL A 141 28.37 0.13 8.90
N LYS A 142 28.49 1.21 9.69
CA LYS A 142 29.77 1.86 9.96
C LYS A 142 30.76 0.91 10.62
N HIS A 143 30.33 0.10 11.60
CA HIS A 143 31.21 -0.91 12.19
C HIS A 143 31.63 -1.96 11.14
N ILE A 144 30.69 -2.48 10.35
CA ILE A 144 31.00 -3.45 9.28
C ILE A 144 32.02 -2.89 8.29
N SER A 145 31.96 -1.60 7.94
CA SER A 145 32.93 -0.95 7.04
C SER A 145 34.37 -0.93 7.56
N THR A 146 34.58 -1.20 8.85
CA THR A 146 35.92 -1.32 9.46
C THR A 146 36.49 -2.74 9.40
N LEU A 147 35.69 -3.73 9.00
CA LEU A 147 36.10 -5.13 8.89
C LEU A 147 36.72 -5.39 7.51
N ASP A 148 37.58 -6.41 7.46
CA ASP A 148 38.13 -6.91 6.20
C ASP A 148 37.02 -7.53 5.34
N PHE A 149 37.12 -7.39 4.01
CA PHE A 149 36.11 -7.90 3.08
C PHE A 149 35.82 -9.40 3.25
N GLU A 150 36.83 -10.20 3.60
CA GLU A 150 36.69 -11.64 3.87
C GLU A 150 35.71 -11.94 5.02
N LYS A 151 35.59 -11.03 5.98
CA LYS A 151 34.69 -11.18 7.15
C LYS A 151 33.26 -10.80 6.85
N TYR A 152 32.94 -10.27 5.67
CA TYR A 152 31.58 -9.82 5.33
C TYR A 152 30.56 -10.97 5.26
N ASP A 153 31.01 -12.16 4.85
CA ASP A 153 30.17 -13.35 4.86
C ASP A 153 29.95 -13.86 6.28
N GLU A 154 31.02 -13.96 7.06
CA GLU A 154 30.97 -14.38 8.47
C GLU A 154 30.12 -13.44 9.33
N CYS A 155 30.17 -12.13 9.05
CA CYS A 155 29.39 -11.11 9.75
C CYS A 155 27.95 -11.00 9.24
N GLY A 156 27.49 -11.90 8.37
CA GLY A 156 26.11 -11.99 7.92
C GLY A 156 25.63 -10.85 7.03
N LEU A 157 26.53 -10.03 6.45
CA LEU A 157 26.16 -8.88 5.62
C LEU A 157 25.33 -9.31 4.40
N PHE A 158 25.77 -10.34 3.69
CA PHE A 158 25.07 -10.89 2.53
C PHE A 158 23.68 -11.46 2.89
N ARG A 159 23.59 -12.14 4.04
CA ARG A 159 22.32 -12.67 4.55
C ARG A 159 21.35 -11.54 4.89
N ALA A 160 21.83 -10.51 5.58
CA ALA A 160 21.03 -9.35 5.96
C ALA A 160 20.58 -8.55 4.73
N PHE A 161 21.44 -8.37 3.73
CA PHE A 161 21.10 -7.74 2.45
C PHE A 161 19.97 -8.49 1.73
N ASN A 162 20.12 -9.81 1.56
CA ASN A 162 19.10 -10.64 0.90
C ASN A 162 17.76 -10.62 1.65
N ASN A 163 17.77 -10.66 2.99
CA ASN A 163 16.56 -10.52 3.79
C ASN A 163 15.90 -9.14 3.62
N ALA A 164 16.69 -8.06 3.62
CA ALA A 164 16.20 -6.71 3.38
C ALA A 164 15.52 -6.60 2.00
N VAL A 165 16.10 -7.25 0.99
CA VAL A 165 15.52 -7.35 -0.35
C VAL A 165 14.16 -8.04 -0.33
N LYS A 166 14.06 -9.19 0.34
CA LYS A 166 12.80 -9.94 0.44
C LYS A 166 11.73 -9.20 1.23
N ASN A 167 12.13 -8.40 2.22
CA ASN A 167 11.23 -7.71 3.13
C ASN A 167 10.89 -6.27 2.73
N GLY A 168 11.54 -5.70 1.70
CA GLY A 168 11.19 -4.36 1.21
C GLY A 168 11.93 -3.22 1.92
N ILE A 169 13.06 -3.48 2.58
CA ILE A 169 13.77 -2.50 3.42
C ILE A 169 14.81 -1.73 2.58
N VAL A 170 14.36 -0.62 1.99
CA VAL A 170 15.18 0.23 1.09
C VAL A 170 16.34 0.89 1.82
N GLU A 171 16.13 1.42 3.03
CA GLU A 171 17.14 2.14 3.81
C GLU A 171 18.37 1.25 4.05
N MET A 172 18.12 -0.01 4.39
CA MET A 172 19.16 -1.02 4.59
C MET A 172 19.94 -1.35 3.32
N ILE A 173 19.26 -1.50 2.19
CA ILE A 173 19.91 -1.74 0.89
C ILE A 173 20.81 -0.56 0.52
N VAL A 174 20.30 0.66 0.65
CA VAL A 174 21.03 1.88 0.30
C VAL A 174 22.29 2.02 1.16
N GLU A 175 22.17 1.88 2.49
CA GLU A 175 23.32 2.02 3.39
C GLU A 175 24.37 0.91 3.19
N MET A 176 23.95 -0.33 2.98
CA MET A 176 24.87 -1.45 2.76
C MET A 176 25.63 -1.35 1.43
N VAL A 177 24.94 -0.95 0.36
CA VAL A 177 25.55 -0.83 -0.98
C VAL A 177 26.58 0.29 -1.04
N LYS A 178 26.41 1.38 -0.27
CA LYS A 178 27.42 2.45 -0.14
C LYS A 178 28.75 1.93 0.41
N VAL A 179 28.72 0.96 1.32
CA VAL A 179 29.92 0.34 1.90
C VAL A 179 30.46 -0.79 1.04
N CYS A 180 29.56 -1.61 0.46
CA CYS A 180 29.93 -2.76 -0.35
C CYS A 180 29.08 -2.82 -1.64
N PRO A 181 29.52 -2.16 -2.73
CA PRO A 181 28.79 -2.16 -4.00
C PRO A 181 28.62 -3.56 -4.60
N ASN A 182 29.54 -4.49 -4.31
CA ASN A 182 29.48 -5.87 -4.78
C ASN A 182 28.22 -6.62 -4.33
N LEU A 183 27.53 -6.15 -3.28
CA LEU A 183 26.25 -6.73 -2.82
C LEU A 183 25.19 -6.77 -3.92
N MET A 184 25.21 -5.83 -4.86
CA MET A 184 24.25 -5.82 -5.98
C MET A 184 24.39 -7.03 -6.91
N HIS A 185 25.57 -7.64 -6.96
CA HIS A 185 25.87 -8.80 -7.81
C HIS A 185 25.70 -10.14 -7.07
N THR A 186 25.27 -10.09 -5.82
CA THR A 186 25.09 -11.31 -5.02
C THR A 186 23.81 -12.03 -5.41
N PHE A 187 23.87 -13.34 -5.26
CA PHE A 187 22.76 -14.21 -5.59
C PHE A 187 22.04 -14.65 -4.30
N ASP A 188 20.72 -14.67 -4.35
CA ASP A 188 19.96 -15.35 -3.31
C ASP A 188 20.05 -16.88 -3.48
N LYS A 189 19.38 -17.62 -2.59
CA LYS A 189 19.37 -19.10 -2.60
C LYS A 189 18.87 -19.72 -3.91
N ASN A 190 18.13 -18.96 -4.72
CA ASN A 190 17.58 -19.41 -5.99
C ASN A 190 18.44 -18.92 -7.16
N GLY A 191 19.62 -18.33 -6.93
CA GLY A 191 20.46 -17.81 -8.01
C GLY A 191 19.98 -16.46 -8.54
N ARG A 192 19.14 -15.72 -7.81
CA ARG A 192 18.58 -14.44 -8.29
C ARG A 192 19.43 -13.28 -7.80
N VAL A 193 19.76 -12.36 -8.70
CA VAL A 193 20.26 -11.03 -8.32
C VAL A 193 19.19 -10.24 -7.58
N PHE A 194 19.60 -9.23 -6.80
CA PHE A 194 18.69 -8.50 -5.91
C PHE A 194 17.46 -7.90 -6.63
N LEU A 195 17.61 -7.40 -7.87
CA LEU A 195 16.49 -6.88 -8.64
C LEU A 195 15.46 -7.96 -8.97
N MET A 196 15.92 -9.13 -9.42
CA MET A 196 15.05 -10.27 -9.70
C MET A 196 14.38 -10.80 -8.42
N SER A 197 15.10 -10.84 -7.30
CA SER A 197 14.52 -11.19 -6.00
C SER A 197 13.45 -10.18 -5.56
N SER A 198 13.66 -8.88 -5.79
CA SER A 198 12.65 -7.84 -5.52
C SER A 198 11.39 -8.00 -6.39
N VAL A 199 11.55 -8.46 -7.64
CA VAL A 199 10.45 -8.78 -8.56
C VAL A 199 9.62 -9.94 -8.04
N ALA A 200 10.28 -11.04 -7.65
CA ALA A 200 9.61 -12.21 -7.11
C ALA A 200 8.85 -11.94 -5.79
N HIS A 201 9.35 -11.03 -4.95
CA HIS A 201 8.72 -10.70 -3.66
C HIS A 201 7.80 -9.47 -3.70
N ARG A 202 7.52 -8.92 -4.89
CA ARG A 202 6.68 -7.72 -5.11
C ARG A 202 7.10 -6.50 -4.27
N GLN A 203 8.40 -6.20 -4.27
CA GLN A 203 8.95 -5.08 -3.50
C GLN A 203 9.17 -3.85 -4.39
N GLU A 204 8.11 -3.05 -4.57
CA GLU A 204 8.06 -1.94 -5.54
C GLU A 204 9.11 -0.87 -5.29
N LYS A 205 9.37 -0.57 -4.01
CA LYS A 205 10.29 0.49 -3.61
C LYS A 205 11.74 0.11 -3.90
N ILE A 206 12.06 -1.17 -3.71
CA ILE A 206 13.38 -1.74 -4.03
C ILE A 206 13.56 -1.82 -5.54
N PHE A 207 12.57 -2.35 -6.26
CA PHE A 207 12.65 -2.41 -7.72
C PHE A 207 12.83 -1.01 -8.33
N SER A 208 12.19 0.00 -7.75
CA SER A 208 12.34 1.40 -8.18
C SER A 208 13.77 1.94 -8.03
N LEU A 209 14.63 1.32 -7.21
CA LEU A 209 16.05 1.68 -7.11
C LEU A 209 16.79 1.46 -8.43
N PHE A 210 16.32 0.55 -9.28
CA PHE A 210 16.85 0.33 -10.63
C PHE A 210 16.95 1.64 -11.42
N TYR A 211 15.93 2.51 -11.32
CA TYR A 211 15.89 3.78 -12.05
C TYR A 211 16.94 4.79 -11.60
N GLY A 212 17.53 4.61 -10.41
CA GLY A 212 18.60 5.45 -9.89
C GLY A 212 20.01 4.87 -10.07
N LEU A 213 20.16 3.69 -10.67
CA LEU A 213 21.47 3.09 -10.97
C LEU A 213 22.13 3.81 -12.16
N GLU A 214 23.42 4.14 -12.05
CA GLU A 214 24.19 4.64 -13.20
C GLU A 214 24.30 3.57 -14.30
N GLY A 215 24.28 4.02 -15.57
CA GLY A 215 24.59 3.16 -16.71
C GLY A 215 23.55 2.12 -17.13
N ARG A 216 22.37 2.03 -16.46
CA ARG A 216 21.34 0.99 -16.71
C ARG A 216 21.98 -0.37 -16.98
N ASN A 217 22.83 -0.82 -16.05
CA ASN A 217 23.67 -2.01 -16.17
C ASN A 217 22.89 -3.20 -16.77
N GLY A 218 23.03 -3.39 -18.08
CA GLY A 218 22.29 -4.41 -18.85
C GLY A 218 22.54 -5.83 -18.32
N ASN A 219 23.67 -6.02 -17.63
CA ASN A 219 24.06 -7.26 -16.97
C ASN A 219 22.99 -7.78 -16.01
N PHE A 220 22.30 -6.92 -15.24
CA PHE A 220 21.25 -7.37 -14.32
C PHE A 220 20.00 -7.88 -15.03
N LEU A 221 19.76 -7.41 -16.26
CA LEU A 221 18.56 -7.73 -17.04
C LEU A 221 18.72 -9.02 -17.86
N SER A 222 19.96 -9.51 -18.01
CA SER A 222 20.27 -10.74 -18.74
C SER A 222 20.52 -11.96 -17.85
N VAL A 223 20.55 -11.80 -16.52
CA VAL A 223 20.74 -12.91 -15.58
C VAL A 223 19.50 -13.82 -15.54
N THR A 224 19.74 -15.13 -15.47
CA THR A 224 18.74 -16.14 -15.15
C THR A 224 18.99 -16.73 -13.76
N ASP A 225 17.93 -17.22 -13.13
CA ASP A 225 18.04 -17.96 -11.88
C ASP A 225 18.37 -19.45 -12.12
N VAL A 226 18.46 -20.25 -11.05
CA VAL A 226 18.81 -21.68 -11.16
C VAL A 226 17.81 -22.52 -11.97
N PHE A 227 16.63 -21.99 -12.28
CA PHE A 227 15.58 -22.63 -13.07
C PHE A 227 15.48 -22.08 -14.51
N ASP A 228 16.49 -21.32 -14.94
CA ASP A 228 16.48 -20.54 -16.19
C ASP A 228 15.32 -19.55 -16.28
N ASN A 229 14.75 -19.11 -15.14
CA ASN A 229 13.79 -18.03 -15.15
C ASN A 229 14.52 -16.71 -15.39
N THR A 230 13.98 -15.88 -16.28
CA THR A 230 14.39 -14.48 -16.41
C THR A 230 13.66 -13.62 -15.38
N MET A 231 14.06 -12.35 -15.22
CA MET A 231 13.31 -11.40 -14.39
C MET A 231 11.82 -11.31 -14.77
N LEU A 232 11.50 -11.45 -16.07
CA LEU A 232 10.12 -11.43 -16.53
C LEU A 232 9.35 -12.70 -16.14
N HIS A 233 10.01 -13.86 -16.05
CA HIS A 233 9.40 -15.07 -15.47
C HIS A 233 9.06 -14.88 -13.98
N CYS A 234 9.93 -14.24 -13.19
CA CYS A 234 9.61 -13.91 -11.79
C CYS A 234 8.43 -12.94 -11.65
N ALA A 235 8.22 -12.06 -12.63
CA ALA A 235 7.00 -11.24 -12.69
C ALA A 235 5.77 -12.08 -13.11
N GLY A 236 6.00 -13.19 -13.83
CA GLY A 236 5.03 -14.20 -14.23
C GLY A 236 4.53 -15.09 -13.10
N GLU A 237 5.35 -15.35 -12.09
CA GLU A 237 4.95 -16.09 -10.89
C GLU A 237 3.91 -15.31 -10.08
N LEU A 238 2.95 -15.99 -9.45
CA LEU A 238 1.96 -15.34 -8.60
C LEU A 238 2.63 -14.74 -7.34
N SER A 239 2.27 -13.49 -7.01
CA SER A 239 2.73 -12.81 -5.81
C SER A 239 2.59 -13.66 -4.53
N PRO A 240 3.54 -13.57 -3.58
CA PRO A 240 3.37 -14.16 -2.25
C PRO A 240 2.02 -13.79 -1.62
N SER A 241 1.40 -14.72 -0.90
CA SER A 241 0.06 -14.54 -0.32
C SER A 241 -0.04 -13.32 0.59
N THR A 242 1.00 -13.06 1.38
CA THR A 242 1.10 -11.89 2.26
C THR A 242 1.17 -10.57 1.50
N GLN A 243 1.62 -10.59 0.24
CA GLN A 243 1.68 -9.44 -0.64
C GLN A 243 0.34 -9.25 -1.37
N LEU A 244 -0.26 -10.34 -1.85
CA LEU A 244 -1.53 -10.33 -2.58
C LEU A 244 -2.71 -9.94 -1.69
N ALA A 245 -2.75 -10.43 -0.45
CA ALA A 245 -3.80 -10.14 0.54
C ALA A 245 -3.89 -8.64 0.93
N ARG A 246 -2.93 -7.83 0.50
CA ARG A 246 -2.85 -6.39 0.78
C ARG A 246 -3.74 -5.56 -0.14
N ILE A 247 -4.22 -6.16 -1.23
CA ILE A 247 -5.00 -5.50 -2.28
C ILE A 247 -6.44 -5.99 -2.17
N SER A 248 -7.40 -5.07 -2.17
CA SER A 248 -8.81 -5.40 -1.97
C SER A 248 -9.44 -5.97 -3.23
N GLY A 249 -10.05 -7.15 -3.14
CA GLY A 249 -10.79 -7.75 -4.25
C GLY A 249 -9.89 -8.39 -5.32
N ALA A 250 -10.34 -9.54 -5.83
CA ALA A 250 -9.57 -10.34 -6.77
C ALA A 250 -9.29 -9.62 -8.11
N ALA A 251 -10.18 -8.73 -8.55
CA ALA A 251 -9.97 -7.98 -9.79
C ALA A 251 -8.87 -6.92 -9.67
N LEU A 252 -8.77 -6.22 -8.53
CA LEU A 252 -7.69 -5.27 -8.29
C LEU A 252 -6.36 -5.99 -8.04
N GLN A 253 -6.40 -7.15 -7.39
CA GLN A 253 -5.24 -8.05 -7.29
C GLN A 253 -4.72 -8.42 -8.68
N MET A 254 -5.60 -8.88 -9.58
CA MET A 254 -5.23 -9.22 -10.96
C MET A 254 -4.70 -8.00 -11.73
N GLN A 255 -5.37 -6.84 -11.60
CA GLN A 255 -4.90 -5.58 -12.18
C GLN A 255 -3.48 -5.25 -11.73
N ARG A 256 -3.19 -5.43 -10.43
CA ARG A 256 -1.88 -5.13 -9.85
C ARG A 256 -0.77 -6.03 -10.41
N GLU A 257 -1.04 -7.33 -10.51
CA GLU A 257 -0.09 -8.29 -11.05
C GLU A 257 0.21 -8.00 -12.53
N LEU A 258 -0.82 -7.61 -13.31
CA LEU A 258 -0.61 -7.17 -14.69
C LEU A 258 0.20 -5.87 -14.78
N GLN A 259 -0.08 -4.88 -13.93
CA GLN A 259 0.71 -3.64 -13.88
C GLN A 259 2.18 -3.93 -13.55
N TRP A 260 2.42 -4.84 -12.62
CA TRP A 260 3.75 -5.30 -12.26
C TRP A 260 4.47 -5.98 -13.43
N TYR A 261 3.79 -6.93 -14.07
CA TYR A 261 4.31 -7.66 -15.22
C TYR A 261 4.67 -6.71 -16.38
N ARG A 262 3.77 -5.77 -16.72
CA ARG A 262 4.00 -4.77 -17.78
C ARG A 262 5.15 -3.81 -17.46
N GLU A 263 5.35 -3.45 -16.20
CA GLU A 263 6.50 -2.63 -15.82
C GLU A 263 7.81 -3.37 -16.08
N VAL A 264 7.93 -4.59 -15.57
CA VAL A 264 9.13 -5.42 -15.77
C VAL A 264 9.37 -5.68 -17.26
N GLU A 265 8.30 -5.99 -18.01
CA GLU A 265 8.33 -6.18 -19.46
C GLU A 265 8.88 -4.95 -20.21
N SER A 266 8.60 -3.74 -19.73
CA SER A 266 9.03 -2.50 -20.36
C SER A 266 10.53 -2.21 -20.22
N ILE A 267 11.20 -2.87 -19.26
CA ILE A 267 12.61 -2.63 -18.92
C ILE A 267 13.52 -3.72 -19.50
N VAL A 268 13.05 -4.97 -19.51
CA VAL A 268 13.86 -6.11 -19.98
C VAL A 268 14.07 -6.09 -21.49
N ASN A 269 15.09 -6.81 -21.96
CA ASN A 269 15.33 -6.99 -23.39
C ASN A 269 14.14 -7.72 -24.05
N PRO A 270 13.68 -7.33 -25.26
CA PRO A 270 12.60 -8.02 -25.97
C PRO A 270 12.78 -9.54 -26.11
N ARG A 271 14.03 -10.03 -26.19
CA ARG A 271 14.35 -11.48 -26.21
C ARG A 271 13.86 -12.22 -24.97
N ALA A 272 13.74 -11.55 -23.83
CA ALA A 272 13.25 -12.17 -22.59
C ALA A 272 11.79 -12.64 -22.70
N LYS A 273 10.99 -12.07 -23.62
CA LYS A 273 9.58 -12.44 -23.82
C LYS A 273 9.40 -13.82 -24.45
N THR A 274 10.37 -14.26 -25.26
CA THR A 274 10.35 -15.54 -25.97
C THR A 274 11.32 -16.55 -25.36
N TYR A 275 12.05 -16.17 -24.31
CA TYR A 275 12.96 -17.06 -23.60
C TYR A 275 12.15 -18.11 -22.85
N CYS A 276 12.56 -19.38 -22.90
CA CYS A 276 11.92 -20.45 -22.17
C CYS A 276 12.73 -20.82 -20.93
N ASN A 277 12.06 -21.03 -19.80
CA ASN A 277 12.68 -21.59 -18.61
C ASN A 277 12.93 -23.11 -18.75
N GLN A 278 13.43 -23.76 -17.69
CA GLN A 278 13.67 -25.21 -17.67
C GLN A 278 12.42 -26.07 -17.97
N ASN A 279 11.21 -25.54 -17.72
CA ASN A 279 9.95 -26.22 -18.03
C ASN A 279 9.50 -26.01 -19.49
N GLY A 280 10.28 -25.28 -20.30
CA GLY A 280 9.91 -24.91 -21.67
C GLY A 280 8.86 -23.80 -21.75
N GLU A 281 8.53 -23.14 -20.65
CA GLU A 281 7.50 -22.10 -20.58
C GLU A 281 8.12 -20.72 -20.84
N THR A 282 7.45 -19.90 -21.64
CA THR A 282 7.76 -18.47 -21.77
C THR A 282 7.19 -17.68 -20.57
N PRO A 283 7.66 -16.45 -20.30
CA PRO A 283 7.13 -15.66 -19.18
C PRO A 283 5.63 -15.39 -19.30
N GLY A 284 5.11 -15.24 -20.52
CA GLY A 284 3.69 -15.02 -20.78
C GLY A 284 2.86 -16.27 -20.46
N GLN A 285 3.32 -17.44 -20.91
CA GLN A 285 2.66 -18.72 -20.59
C GLN A 285 2.67 -19.00 -19.09
N LEU A 286 3.80 -18.73 -18.42
CA LEU A 286 3.92 -18.85 -16.97
C LEU A 286 2.95 -17.90 -16.25
N PHE A 287 2.82 -16.66 -16.71
CA PHE A 287 1.89 -15.68 -16.14
C PHE A 287 0.44 -16.17 -16.24
N THR A 288 -0.01 -16.55 -17.44
CA THR A 288 -1.37 -17.07 -17.68
C THR A 288 -1.67 -18.27 -16.79
N LYS A 289 -0.75 -19.24 -16.73
CA LYS A 289 -0.92 -20.45 -15.90
C LYS A 289 -0.94 -20.15 -14.41
N SER A 290 -0.04 -19.30 -13.92
CA SER A 290 0.08 -18.98 -12.50
C SER A 290 -1.10 -18.14 -11.98
N HIS A 291 -1.71 -17.34 -12.86
CA HIS A 291 -2.79 -16.40 -12.50
C HIS A 291 -4.19 -16.89 -12.89
N GLU A 292 -4.36 -18.07 -13.48
CA GLU A 292 -5.66 -18.61 -13.93
C GLU A 292 -6.75 -18.53 -12.85
N LYS A 293 -6.45 -19.00 -11.63
CA LYS A 293 -7.40 -18.97 -10.51
C LYS A 293 -7.74 -17.54 -10.06
N LEU A 294 -6.74 -16.66 -10.04
CA LEU A 294 -6.93 -15.27 -9.65
C LEU A 294 -7.78 -14.52 -10.70
N MET A 295 -7.53 -14.81 -11.97
CA MET A 295 -8.29 -14.28 -13.10
C MET A 295 -9.76 -14.70 -13.02
N ALA A 296 -10.04 -15.98 -12.79
CA ALA A 296 -11.41 -16.49 -12.61
C ALA A 296 -12.11 -15.84 -11.39
N ALA A 297 -11.39 -15.66 -10.28
CA ALA A 297 -11.91 -14.96 -9.11
C ALA A 297 -12.16 -13.46 -9.39
N GLY A 298 -11.28 -12.81 -10.15
CA GLY A 298 -11.42 -11.42 -10.58
C GLY A 298 -12.59 -11.21 -11.52
N GLU A 299 -12.79 -12.11 -12.48
CA GLU A 299 -13.96 -12.13 -13.36
C GLU A 299 -15.25 -12.27 -12.55
N LYS A 300 -15.30 -13.25 -11.63
CA LYS A 300 -16.46 -13.46 -10.77
C LYS A 300 -16.77 -12.22 -9.94
N TRP A 301 -15.74 -11.61 -9.33
CA TRP A 301 -15.89 -10.38 -8.56
C TRP A 301 -16.46 -9.24 -9.39
N MET A 302 -15.89 -9.00 -10.59
CA MET A 302 -16.37 -7.95 -11.51
C MET A 302 -17.83 -8.18 -11.91
N LYS A 303 -18.20 -9.42 -12.27
CA LYS A 303 -19.57 -9.78 -12.62
C LYS A 303 -20.54 -9.57 -11.46
N GLN A 304 -20.17 -9.93 -10.24
CA GLN A 304 -21.01 -9.72 -9.05
C GLN A 304 -21.25 -8.24 -8.76
N VAL A 305 -20.20 -7.41 -8.82
CA VAL A 305 -20.30 -5.96 -8.64
C VAL A 305 -21.15 -5.33 -9.74
N ALA A 306 -20.93 -5.72 -11.00
CA ALA A 306 -21.71 -5.22 -12.13
C ALA A 306 -23.18 -5.62 -12.05
N THR A 307 -23.50 -6.88 -11.72
CA THR A 307 -24.88 -7.35 -11.58
C THR A 307 -25.62 -6.63 -10.45
N SER A 308 -25.03 -6.57 -9.25
CA SER A 308 -25.65 -5.90 -8.10
C SER A 308 -25.90 -4.41 -8.38
N SER A 309 -24.93 -3.73 -9.00
CA SER A 309 -25.07 -2.31 -9.34
C SER A 309 -26.05 -2.07 -10.50
N THR A 310 -26.17 -3.02 -11.44
CA THR A 310 -27.19 -2.98 -12.51
C THR A 310 -28.60 -3.04 -11.94
N VAL A 311 -28.84 -3.91 -10.95
CA VAL A 311 -30.15 -4.01 -10.27
C VAL A 311 -30.51 -2.68 -9.60
N VAL A 312 -29.57 -2.10 -8.84
CA VAL A 312 -29.77 -0.78 -8.21
C VAL A 312 -30.05 0.30 -9.25
N GLY A 313 -29.27 0.34 -10.33
CA GLY A 313 -29.47 1.30 -11.42
C GLY A 313 -30.84 1.15 -12.10
N ALA A 314 -31.25 -0.09 -12.40
CA ALA A 314 -32.56 -0.36 -13.03
C ALA A 314 -33.74 0.04 -12.14
N LEU A 315 -33.64 -0.16 -10.82
CA LEU A 315 -34.64 0.31 -9.85
C LEU A 315 -34.74 1.83 -9.87
N ILE A 316 -33.61 2.55 -9.86
CA ILE A 316 -33.62 4.02 -9.93
C ILE A 316 -34.22 4.52 -11.25
N ILE A 317 -33.87 3.90 -12.39
CA ILE A 317 -34.47 4.23 -13.70
C ILE A 317 -35.99 4.11 -13.62
N THR A 318 -36.49 3.02 -13.05
CA THR A 318 -37.94 2.75 -12.96
C THR A 318 -38.64 3.78 -12.07
N VAL A 319 -38.08 4.07 -10.90
CA VAL A 319 -38.64 5.02 -9.94
C VAL A 319 -38.66 6.43 -10.51
N MET A 320 -37.56 6.89 -11.12
CA MET A 320 -37.46 8.23 -11.69
C MET A 320 -38.28 8.39 -12.97
N PHE A 321 -38.26 7.39 -13.85
CA PHE A 321 -39.14 7.40 -15.02
C PHE A 321 -40.62 7.51 -14.63
N THR A 322 -41.04 6.77 -13.60
CA THR A 322 -42.40 6.87 -13.07
C THR A 322 -42.67 8.27 -12.52
N ALA A 323 -41.77 8.79 -11.67
CA ALA A 323 -41.92 10.10 -11.04
C ALA A 323 -41.99 11.26 -12.06
N ALA A 324 -41.29 11.17 -13.19
CA ALA A 324 -41.36 12.15 -14.27
C ALA A 324 -42.77 12.31 -14.88
N PHE A 325 -43.55 11.22 -14.91
CA PHE A 325 -44.92 11.22 -15.47
C PHE A 325 -46.01 11.25 -14.39
N THR A 326 -45.71 10.80 -13.18
CA THR A 326 -46.58 10.91 -12.01
C THR A 326 -46.08 12.02 -11.10
N VAL A 327 -46.09 13.26 -11.62
CA VAL A 327 -45.43 14.39 -10.97
C VAL A 327 -46.04 14.71 -9.59
N PRO A 328 -45.23 15.18 -8.63
CA PRO A 328 -45.71 15.61 -7.31
C PRO A 328 -46.74 16.74 -7.45
N GLY A 329 -47.89 16.59 -6.79
CA GLY A 329 -48.98 17.56 -6.86
C GLY A 329 -49.94 17.37 -8.05
N GLY A 330 -49.65 16.44 -8.95
CA GLY A 330 -50.53 16.07 -10.05
C GLY A 330 -50.57 17.05 -11.22
N ASN A 331 -51.45 16.73 -12.18
CA ASN A 331 -51.66 17.50 -13.41
C ASN A 331 -53.02 18.20 -13.38
N LYS A 332 -53.11 19.33 -14.07
CA LYS A 332 -54.37 20.01 -14.41
C LYS A 332 -55.13 19.20 -15.45
N ASP A 333 -56.41 19.50 -15.65
CA ASP A 333 -57.25 18.88 -16.70
C ASP A 333 -56.68 19.08 -18.12
N THR A 334 -55.86 20.12 -18.31
CA THR A 334 -55.12 20.38 -19.54
C THR A 334 -53.90 19.48 -19.76
N GLY A 335 -53.58 18.60 -18.80
CA GLY A 335 -52.41 17.71 -18.81
C GLY A 335 -51.10 18.34 -18.30
N PHE A 336 -51.07 19.64 -18.01
CA PHE A 336 -49.88 20.32 -17.50
C PHE A 336 -49.73 20.16 -15.97
N PRO A 337 -48.50 20.04 -15.43
CA PRO A 337 -48.26 19.99 -13.99
C PRO A 337 -48.85 21.20 -13.25
N VAL A 338 -49.47 20.96 -12.09
CA VAL A 338 -50.08 22.03 -11.26
C VAL A 338 -49.03 23.07 -10.86
N PHE A 339 -47.84 22.61 -10.46
CA PHE A 339 -46.75 23.42 -9.95
C PHE A 339 -45.70 23.81 -11.00
N LEU A 340 -46.05 23.81 -12.29
CA LEU A 340 -45.10 24.02 -13.40
C LEU A 340 -44.21 25.27 -13.26
N HIS A 341 -44.72 26.35 -12.67
CA HIS A 341 -44.00 27.61 -12.49
C HIS A 341 -43.27 27.74 -11.15
N GLU A 342 -43.39 26.75 -10.26
CA GLU A 342 -42.73 26.75 -8.97
C GLU A 342 -41.27 26.32 -9.09
N LYS A 343 -40.39 26.99 -8.34
CA LYS A 343 -38.95 26.67 -8.32
C LYS A 343 -38.70 25.22 -7.86
N SER A 344 -39.48 24.73 -6.90
CA SER A 344 -39.38 23.35 -6.41
C SER A 344 -39.68 22.32 -7.51
N PHE A 345 -40.65 22.61 -8.39
CA PHE A 345 -40.97 21.74 -9.51
C PHE A 345 -39.84 21.69 -10.55
N LEU A 346 -39.24 22.85 -10.86
CA LEU A 346 -38.08 22.90 -11.77
C LEU A 346 -36.89 22.11 -11.21
N ILE A 347 -36.59 22.24 -9.91
CA ILE A 347 -35.53 21.47 -9.24
C ILE A 347 -35.85 19.97 -9.29
N PHE A 348 -37.11 19.59 -9.05
CA PHE A 348 -37.57 18.21 -9.12
C PHE A 348 -37.32 17.62 -10.51
N ILE A 349 -37.86 18.22 -11.58
CA ILE A 349 -37.82 17.63 -12.92
C ILE A 349 -36.40 17.58 -13.51
N ILE A 350 -35.55 18.57 -13.22
CA ILE A 350 -34.14 18.56 -13.64
C ILE A 350 -33.37 17.47 -12.91
N SER A 351 -33.56 17.35 -11.59
CA SER A 351 -32.86 16.35 -10.77
C SER A 351 -33.31 14.93 -11.12
N ASP A 352 -34.60 14.75 -11.39
CA ASP A 352 -35.18 13.49 -11.89
C ASP A 352 -34.51 13.07 -13.22
N ALA A 353 -34.45 13.97 -14.20
CA ALA A 353 -33.80 13.70 -15.49
C ALA A 353 -32.31 13.35 -15.32
N ILE A 354 -31.57 14.11 -14.50
CA ILE A 354 -30.16 13.81 -14.19
C ILE A 354 -30.03 12.41 -13.58
N SER A 355 -30.89 12.07 -12.62
CA SER A 355 -30.89 10.75 -11.99
C SER A 355 -31.12 9.64 -13.00
N LEU A 356 -32.15 9.78 -13.83
CA LEU A 356 -32.53 8.81 -14.84
C LEU A 356 -31.42 8.56 -15.86
N PHE A 357 -30.87 9.62 -16.47
CA PHE A 357 -29.82 9.48 -17.48
C PHE A 357 -28.49 8.99 -16.89
N ALA A 358 -28.12 9.44 -15.69
CA ALA A 358 -26.93 8.95 -15.00
C ALA A 358 -27.06 7.46 -14.62
N SER A 359 -28.25 7.04 -14.19
CA SER A 359 -28.55 5.63 -13.91
C SER A 359 -28.53 4.76 -15.16
N SER A 360 -29.13 5.24 -16.26
CA SER A 360 -29.08 4.55 -17.56
C SER A 360 -27.65 4.37 -18.07
N THR A 361 -26.83 5.42 -17.96
CA THR A 361 -25.39 5.35 -18.29
C THR A 361 -24.67 4.32 -17.42
N SER A 362 -24.95 4.29 -16.11
CA SER A 362 -24.40 3.33 -15.18
C SER A 362 -24.73 1.89 -15.59
N VAL A 363 -26.01 1.61 -15.86
CA VAL A 363 -26.49 0.29 -16.32
C VAL A 363 -25.82 -0.14 -17.62
N LEU A 364 -25.66 0.76 -18.60
CA LEU A 364 -24.96 0.42 -19.86
C LEU A 364 -23.49 0.08 -19.63
N MET A 365 -22.81 0.78 -18.71
CA MET A 365 -21.41 0.46 -18.37
C MET A 365 -21.28 -0.90 -17.69
N PHE A 366 -22.18 -1.23 -16.76
CA PHE A 366 -22.19 -2.54 -16.09
C PHE A 366 -22.60 -3.67 -17.03
N LEU A 367 -23.57 -3.45 -17.91
CA LEU A 367 -23.89 -4.38 -18.99
C LEU A 367 -22.68 -4.61 -19.90
N GLY A 368 -21.93 -3.54 -20.20
CA GLY A 368 -20.67 -3.62 -20.93
C GLY A 368 -19.57 -4.42 -20.21
N ILE A 369 -19.62 -4.55 -18.89
CA ILE A 369 -18.75 -5.47 -18.11
C ILE A 369 -19.27 -6.90 -18.25
N LEU A 370 -20.57 -7.12 -18.09
CA LEU A 370 -21.19 -8.46 -18.15
C LEU A 370 -21.04 -9.14 -19.53
N THR A 371 -21.04 -8.37 -20.62
CA THR A 371 -20.95 -8.87 -22.00
C THR A 371 -19.53 -8.96 -22.56
N SER A 372 -18.51 -8.56 -21.80
CA SER A 372 -17.11 -8.60 -22.26
C SER A 372 -16.52 -10.02 -22.30
N ARG A 373 -15.45 -10.21 -23.09
CA ARG A 373 -14.79 -11.52 -23.29
C ARG A 373 -13.77 -11.91 -22.19
N TYR A 374 -13.58 -11.07 -21.16
CA TYR A 374 -12.68 -11.31 -20.02
C TYR A 374 -11.26 -11.81 -20.39
N SER A 375 -10.57 -11.06 -21.26
CA SER A 375 -9.14 -11.33 -21.51
C SER A 375 -8.26 -10.75 -20.39
N GLU A 376 -7.04 -11.27 -20.22
CA GLU A 376 -6.10 -10.79 -19.18
C GLU A 376 -5.86 -9.29 -19.29
N ASN A 377 -5.62 -8.80 -20.49
CA ASN A 377 -5.33 -7.38 -20.72
C ASN A 377 -6.51 -6.45 -20.41
N ASP A 378 -7.74 -6.96 -20.40
CA ASP A 378 -8.92 -6.15 -20.06
C ASP A 378 -8.92 -5.72 -18.59
N PHE A 379 -8.27 -6.48 -17.70
CA PHE A 379 -8.14 -6.12 -16.28
C PHE A 379 -7.24 -4.91 -16.03
N LEU A 380 -6.38 -4.51 -16.98
CA LEU A 380 -5.49 -3.37 -16.81
C LEU A 380 -6.23 -2.03 -16.80
N ILE A 381 -7.04 -1.78 -17.84
CA ILE A 381 -7.67 -0.47 -18.07
C ILE A 381 -9.15 -0.62 -18.44
N SER A 382 -9.51 -1.54 -19.32
CA SER A 382 -10.87 -1.66 -19.88
C SER A 382 -11.92 -1.86 -18.79
N PHE A 383 -11.75 -2.87 -17.93
CA PHE A 383 -12.68 -3.17 -16.85
C PHE A 383 -12.70 -2.14 -15.73
N PRO A 384 -11.54 -1.73 -15.17
CA PRO A 384 -11.50 -0.67 -14.16
C PRO A 384 -12.13 0.63 -14.66
N ARG A 385 -11.90 1.02 -15.92
CA ARG A 385 -12.51 2.21 -16.51
C ARG A 385 -14.04 2.11 -16.58
N LYS A 386 -14.58 1.01 -17.10
CA LYS A 386 -16.04 0.80 -17.14
C LYS A 386 -16.64 0.82 -15.73
N LEU A 387 -15.96 0.21 -14.76
CA LEU A 387 -16.39 0.15 -13.37
C LEU A 387 -16.38 1.54 -12.71
N VAL A 388 -15.32 2.33 -12.93
CA VAL A 388 -15.22 3.72 -12.43
C VAL A 388 -16.33 4.59 -13.01
N ILE A 389 -16.56 4.54 -14.33
CA ILE A 389 -17.62 5.33 -14.98
C ILE A 389 -18.98 4.88 -14.41
N GLY A 390 -19.25 3.57 -14.40
CA GLY A 390 -20.53 3.01 -13.95
C GLY A 390 -20.86 3.33 -12.49
N LEU A 391 -19.89 3.20 -11.58
CA LEU A 391 -20.06 3.57 -10.17
C LEU A 391 -20.21 5.09 -10.00
N SER A 392 -19.40 5.90 -10.70
CA SER A 392 -19.46 7.36 -10.59
C SER A 392 -20.83 7.90 -11.03
N THR A 393 -21.35 7.43 -12.16
CA THR A 393 -22.69 7.84 -12.63
C THR A 393 -23.80 7.30 -11.73
N LEU A 394 -23.60 6.14 -11.08
CA LEU A 394 -24.54 5.64 -10.07
C LEU A 394 -24.59 6.54 -8.83
N PHE A 395 -23.45 7.03 -8.34
CA PHE A 395 -23.41 8.00 -7.25
C PHE A 395 -24.14 9.30 -7.59
N ILE A 396 -23.89 9.84 -8.79
CA ILE A 396 -24.59 11.03 -9.30
C ILE A 396 -26.10 10.77 -9.33
N SER A 397 -26.50 9.59 -9.80
CA SER A 397 -27.90 9.18 -9.88
C SER A 397 -28.59 9.16 -8.51
N VAL A 398 -27.96 8.53 -7.51
CA VAL A 398 -28.48 8.45 -6.14
C VAL A 398 -28.59 9.84 -5.49
N ALA A 399 -27.59 10.70 -5.68
CA ALA A 399 -27.61 12.06 -5.16
C ALA A 399 -28.74 12.89 -5.80
N ALA A 400 -28.88 12.83 -7.13
CA ALA A 400 -29.93 13.53 -7.86
C ALA A 400 -31.34 13.02 -7.51
N MET A 401 -31.51 11.71 -7.33
CA MET A 401 -32.76 11.11 -6.84
C MET A 401 -33.15 11.66 -5.47
N MET A 402 -32.19 11.84 -4.57
CA MET A 402 -32.46 12.40 -3.24
C MET A 402 -32.87 13.88 -3.29
N VAL A 403 -32.25 14.66 -4.19
CA VAL A 403 -32.66 16.05 -4.44
C VAL A 403 -34.07 16.10 -5.01
N ALA A 404 -34.39 15.24 -5.99
CA ALA A 404 -35.74 15.12 -6.54
C ALA A 404 -36.76 14.77 -5.46
N PHE A 405 -36.46 13.79 -4.60
CA PHE A 405 -37.31 13.41 -3.48
C PHE A 405 -37.57 14.58 -2.50
N CYS A 406 -36.53 15.33 -2.12
CA CYS A 406 -36.70 16.48 -1.23
C CYS A 406 -37.53 17.61 -1.89
N ALA A 407 -37.36 17.83 -3.19
CA ALA A 407 -38.16 18.79 -3.94
C ALA A 407 -39.62 18.34 -4.04
N ALA A 408 -39.88 17.06 -4.31
CA ALA A 408 -41.20 16.46 -4.33
C ALA A 408 -41.92 16.59 -2.98
N LEU A 409 -41.23 16.32 -1.87
CA LEU A 409 -41.79 16.51 -0.52
C LEU A 409 -42.19 17.96 -0.25
N ARG A 410 -41.38 18.94 -0.69
CA ARG A 410 -41.74 20.36 -0.56
C ARG A 410 -43.02 20.72 -1.33
N ILE A 411 -43.18 20.15 -2.51
CA ILE A 411 -44.38 20.36 -3.35
C ILE A 411 -45.61 19.75 -2.68
N VAL A 412 -45.52 18.50 -2.21
CA VAL A 412 -46.67 17.79 -1.62
C VAL A 412 -47.08 18.36 -0.26
N MET A 413 -46.13 18.82 0.55
CA MET A 413 -46.39 19.33 1.90
C MET A 413 -46.77 20.83 1.93
N ASP A 414 -46.94 21.46 0.77
CA ASP A 414 -47.33 22.87 0.62
C ASP A 414 -46.53 23.82 1.54
N GLY A 415 -45.21 23.65 1.57
CA GLY A 415 -44.32 24.49 2.37
C GLY A 415 -44.35 24.26 3.89
N ARG A 416 -44.99 23.21 4.41
CA ARG A 416 -44.89 22.82 5.84
C ARG A 416 -43.50 22.29 6.20
N LEU A 417 -42.57 23.22 6.42
CA LEU A 417 -41.16 22.94 6.70
C LEU A 417 -40.93 22.09 7.96
N GLU A 418 -41.85 22.14 8.93
CA GLU A 418 -41.81 21.35 10.17
C GLU A 418 -41.77 19.84 9.92
N VAL A 419 -42.39 19.36 8.82
CA VAL A 419 -42.36 17.94 8.43
C VAL A 419 -41.29 17.68 7.38
N VAL A 420 -41.09 18.61 6.45
CA VAL A 420 -40.12 18.44 5.36
C VAL A 420 -38.69 18.33 5.89
N ILE A 421 -38.29 19.18 6.85
CA ILE A 421 -36.91 19.19 7.35
C ILE A 421 -36.54 17.87 8.04
N PRO A 422 -37.32 17.34 9.02
CA PRO A 422 -37.01 16.05 9.63
C PRO A 422 -37.00 14.88 8.64
N VAL A 423 -37.96 14.82 7.71
CA VAL A 423 -38.03 13.74 6.73
C VAL A 423 -36.86 13.78 5.75
N SER A 424 -36.46 14.97 5.29
CA SER A 424 -35.26 15.13 4.44
C SER A 424 -33.98 14.71 5.18
N LEU A 425 -33.84 15.03 6.47
CA LEU A 425 -32.69 14.59 7.28
C LEU A 425 -32.67 13.07 7.43
N LEU A 426 -33.81 12.45 7.71
CA LEU A 426 -33.95 11.00 7.82
C LEU A 426 -33.62 10.30 6.48
N ALA A 427 -34.09 10.85 5.37
CA ALA A 427 -33.80 10.35 4.02
C ALA A 427 -32.31 10.48 3.64
N GLY A 428 -31.60 11.47 4.20
CA GLY A 428 -30.16 11.63 4.02
C GLY A 428 -29.33 10.49 4.61
N ILE A 429 -29.83 9.78 5.63
CA ILE A 429 -29.08 8.71 6.31
C ILE A 429 -28.68 7.57 5.34
N PRO A 430 -29.60 6.92 4.59
CA PRO A 430 -29.22 5.92 3.60
C PRO A 430 -28.19 6.39 2.57
N VAL A 431 -28.26 7.65 2.11
CA VAL A 431 -27.32 8.21 1.13
C VAL A 431 -25.94 8.41 1.74
N THR A 432 -25.87 8.97 2.95
CA THR A 432 -24.60 9.12 3.67
C THR A 432 -23.96 7.76 3.93
N LEU A 433 -24.73 6.74 4.32
CA LEU A 433 -24.26 5.37 4.48
C LEU A 433 -23.75 4.79 3.15
N PHE A 434 -24.47 4.99 2.04
CA PHE A 434 -24.05 4.54 0.72
C PHE A 434 -22.71 5.17 0.31
N ILE A 435 -22.55 6.49 0.49
CA ILE A 435 -21.30 7.20 0.23
C ILE A 435 -20.18 6.64 1.10
N LEU A 436 -20.38 6.52 2.42
CA LEU A 436 -19.35 6.03 3.34
C LEU A 436 -18.88 4.61 3.02
N LEU A 437 -19.79 3.72 2.58
CA LEU A 437 -19.47 2.32 2.30
C LEU A 437 -18.90 2.11 0.89
N GLN A 438 -19.41 2.80 -0.13
CA GLN A 438 -19.07 2.53 -1.53
C GLN A 438 -18.00 3.48 -2.10
N PHE A 439 -17.90 4.70 -1.57
CA PHE A 439 -16.92 5.68 -2.06
C PHE A 439 -15.47 5.21 -1.88
N PRO A 440 -15.07 4.56 -0.76
CA PRO A 440 -13.72 4.03 -0.62
C PRO A 440 -13.33 3.07 -1.75
N LEU A 441 -14.25 2.20 -2.18
CA LEU A 441 -14.03 1.28 -3.29
C LEU A 441 -13.79 2.03 -4.61
N LEU A 442 -14.61 3.05 -4.90
CA LEU A 442 -14.44 3.88 -6.10
C LEU A 442 -13.07 4.58 -6.11
N VAL A 443 -12.67 5.15 -4.97
CA VAL A 443 -11.35 5.80 -4.80
C VAL A 443 -10.23 4.79 -5.00
N GLU A 444 -10.35 3.58 -4.45
CA GLU A 444 -9.34 2.53 -4.60
C GLU A 444 -9.16 2.11 -6.07
N ILE A 445 -10.24 1.85 -6.80
CA ILE A 445 -10.19 1.49 -8.23
C ILE A 445 -9.62 2.66 -9.05
N PHE A 446 -10.06 3.89 -8.77
CA PHE A 446 -9.59 5.08 -9.48
C PHE A 446 -8.09 5.28 -9.26
N MET A 447 -7.62 5.23 -8.01
CA MET A 447 -6.20 5.40 -7.67
C MET A 447 -5.34 4.24 -8.20
N SER A 448 -5.86 3.02 -8.21
CA SER A 448 -5.18 1.87 -8.81
C SER A 448 -4.98 2.03 -10.33
N THR A 449 -5.94 2.66 -11.01
CA THR A 449 -5.97 2.75 -12.49
C THR A 449 -5.33 4.02 -13.03
N TYR A 450 -5.60 5.17 -12.42
CA TYR A 450 -5.20 6.50 -12.89
C TYR A 450 -4.28 7.26 -11.93
N GLY A 451 -4.09 6.73 -10.72
CA GLY A 451 -3.22 7.34 -9.72
C GLY A 451 -1.74 7.27 -10.08
N PRO A 452 -0.87 7.75 -9.17
CA PRO A 452 0.57 7.58 -9.31
C PRO A 452 0.91 6.10 -9.51
N GLY A 453 1.77 5.81 -10.49
CA GLY A 453 2.24 4.46 -10.73
C GLY A 453 2.88 3.84 -9.48
N ILE A 454 2.87 2.50 -9.42
CA ILE A 454 3.47 1.72 -8.32
C ILE A 454 4.97 2.03 -8.16
N PHE A 455 5.61 2.35 -9.28
CA PHE A 455 7.04 2.49 -9.40
C PHE A 455 7.48 3.95 -9.45
N ASN A 456 8.53 4.28 -8.70
CA ASN A 456 9.13 5.60 -8.76
C ASN A 456 10.17 5.67 -9.88
N ARG A 457 9.70 5.94 -11.11
CA ARG A 457 10.57 6.10 -12.29
C ARG A 457 11.49 7.34 -12.24
N LYS A 458 11.23 8.27 -11.32
CA LYS A 458 12.03 9.50 -11.11
C LYS A 458 13.01 9.35 -9.95
N MET A 459 13.45 8.12 -9.67
CA MET A 459 14.39 7.84 -8.59
C MET A 459 15.69 8.61 -8.82
N LYS A 460 16.13 9.37 -7.81
CA LYS A 460 17.44 10.02 -7.85
C LYS A 460 18.52 8.96 -7.65
N ARG A 461 19.75 9.26 -8.09
CA ARG A 461 20.91 8.46 -7.74
C ARG A 461 21.01 8.34 -6.22
N TRP A 462 21.27 7.13 -5.73
CA TRP A 462 21.15 6.80 -4.31
C TRP A 462 22.40 6.14 -3.72
N TYR A 463 23.38 5.78 -4.54
CA TYR A 463 24.70 5.32 -4.10
C TYR A 463 25.82 5.84 -5.01
#